data_AF-A0A6M3IR79-F1
#
_entry.id   AF-A0A6M3IR79-F1
#
_cell.length_a   1.000
_cell.length_b   1.000
_cell.length_c   1.000
_cell.angle_alpha   90.00
_cell.angle_beta   90.00
_cell.angle_gamma   90.00
#
_symmetry.space_group_name_H-M   'P 1'
#
loop_
_entity.id
_entity.type
_entity.pdbx_description
1 polymer ?
#
loop_
_entity_poly.entity_id
_entity_poly.type
_entity_poly.pdbx_seq_one_letter_code
_entity_poly.pdbx_strand_id
1 'polypeptide(L)' 'MMKKGLYQKYIVTKTNGKPLDPEAEFIVLRIDGGQYVDACRVGAAAFAEAVRPLNEILAHDIRRRLEDFWN' A
#
# COMPACT_ATOMS: atom_id res chain seq x y z
N MET A 1 4.57 -19.56 20.12
CA MET A 1 4.59 -18.10 20.37
C MET A 1 3.40 -17.47 19.65
N MET A 2 2.69 -16.55 20.30
CA MET A 2 1.58 -15.81 19.68
C MET A 2 2.12 -14.88 18.59
N LYS A 3 1.55 -14.90 17.39
CA LYS A 3 1.90 -13.94 16.33
C LYS A 3 1.40 -12.57 16.78
N LYS A 4 2.29 -11.56 16.88
CA LYS A 4 1.83 -10.19 17.13
C LYS A 4 1.27 -9.60 15.82
N GLY A 5 0.33 -8.67 15.94
CA GLY A 5 -0.35 -8.00 14.83
C GLY A 5 0.52 -6.91 14.18
N LEU A 6 0.09 -5.65 14.23
CA LEU A 6 0.83 -4.53 13.66
C LEU A 6 2.10 -4.22 14.49
N TYR A 7 3.25 -4.16 13.82
CA TYR A 7 4.56 -3.95 14.44
C TYR A 7 5.12 -2.53 14.25
N GLN A 8 4.33 -1.60 13.66
CA GLN A 8 4.71 -0.20 13.39
C GLN A 8 6.16 -0.05 12.86
N LYS A 9 6.53 -0.89 11.87
CA LYS A 9 7.92 -1.02 11.41
C LYS A 9 8.40 0.09 10.48
N TYR A 10 7.48 0.90 9.95
CA TYR A 10 7.76 1.83 8.87
C TYR A 10 7.62 3.28 9.35
N ILE A 11 8.59 4.10 8.97
CA ILE A 11 8.47 5.56 9.02
C ILE A 11 7.95 6.01 7.66
N VAL A 12 6.85 6.77 7.64
CA VAL A 12 6.29 7.37 6.42
C VAL A 12 6.73 8.82 6.36
N THR A 13 7.22 9.27 5.20
CA THR A 13 7.61 10.67 4.95
C THR A 13 7.13 11.11 3.57
N LYS A 14 6.90 12.41 3.38
CA LYS A 14 6.64 12.97 2.04
C LYS A 14 7.97 13.23 1.34
N THR A 15 8.06 12.85 0.06
CA THR A 15 9.27 13.06 -0.76
C THR A 15 9.64 14.53 -0.95
N ASN A 16 8.67 15.45 -0.80
CA ASN A 16 8.88 16.89 -0.86
C ASN A 16 9.31 17.51 0.49
N GLY A 17 9.57 16.70 1.52
CA GLY A 17 10.02 17.16 2.84
C GLY A 17 8.94 17.86 3.70
N LYS A 18 7.72 18.05 3.20
CA LYS A 18 6.63 18.63 4.00
C LYS A 18 6.19 17.65 5.10
N PRO A 19 5.75 18.14 6.27
CA PRO A 19 5.26 17.28 7.34
C PRO A 19 4.00 16.52 6.91
N LEU A 20 3.80 15.35 7.52
CA LEU A 20 2.52 14.64 7.50
C LEU A 20 1.54 15.34 8.46
N ASP A 21 0.26 15.11 8.24
CA ASP A 21 -0.76 15.44 9.23
C ASP A 21 -0.51 14.58 10.48
N PRO A 22 -0.41 15.16 11.69
CA PRO A 22 -0.22 14.40 12.93
C PRO A 22 -1.30 13.34 13.19
N GLU A 23 -2.51 13.52 12.67
CA GLU A 23 -3.64 12.61 12.85
C GLU A 23 -3.76 11.56 11.72
N ALA A 24 -2.85 11.59 10.73
CA ALA A 24 -2.92 10.64 9.62
C ALA A 24 -2.45 9.24 10.03
N GLU A 25 -3.33 8.25 9.81
CA GLU A 25 -2.99 6.83 9.98
C GLU A 25 -2.60 6.18 8.64
N PHE A 26 -1.59 5.31 8.70
CA PHE A 26 -1.08 4.60 7.53
C PHE A 26 -1.01 3.10 7.78
N ILE A 27 -1.54 2.33 6.84
CA ILE A 27 -1.27 0.90 6.70
C ILE A 27 -0.38 0.72 5.47
N VAL A 28 0.79 0.10 5.65
CA VAL A 28 1.74 -0.14 4.57
C VAL A 28 1.61 -1.58 4.07
N LEU A 29 1.25 -1.73 2.80
CA LEU A 29 1.24 -3.02 2.11
C LEU A 29 2.49 -3.16 1.25
N ARG A 30 3.36 -4.11 1.62
CA ARG A 30 4.56 -4.43 0.84
C ARG A 30 4.20 -5.41 -0.29
N ILE A 31 4.31 -4.97 -1.55
CA ILE A 31 3.85 -5.71 -2.74
C ILE A 31 4.98 -6.38 -3.55
N ASP A 32 6.23 -6.08 -3.22
CA ASP A 32 7.44 -6.59 -3.87
C ASP A 32 8.02 -7.84 -3.16
N GLY A 33 7.47 -8.26 -2.02
CA GLY A 33 7.92 -9.48 -1.33
C GLY A 33 7.49 -9.59 0.14
N GLY A 34 8.11 -10.53 0.84
CA GLY A 34 7.83 -10.85 2.25
C GLY A 34 6.73 -11.90 2.44
N GLN A 35 6.55 -12.32 3.69
CA GLN A 35 5.68 -13.47 4.04
C GLN A 35 4.19 -13.29 3.69
N TYR A 36 3.74 -12.05 3.43
CA TYR A 36 2.34 -11.72 3.16
C TYR A 36 2.15 -11.03 1.80
N VAL A 37 3.10 -11.20 0.86
CA VAL A 37 3.11 -10.47 -0.42
C VAL A 37 1.81 -10.63 -1.22
N ASP A 38 1.25 -11.85 -1.29
CA ASP A 38 0.03 -12.09 -2.04
C ASP A 38 -1.19 -11.38 -1.43
N ALA A 39 -1.30 -11.40 -0.09
CA ALA A 39 -2.35 -10.68 0.61
C ALA A 39 -2.23 -9.16 0.42
N CYS A 40 -1.00 -8.62 0.45
CA CYS A 40 -0.73 -7.22 0.15
C CYS A 40 -1.17 -6.85 -1.27
N ARG A 41 -0.85 -7.69 -2.27
CA ARG A 41 -1.23 -7.45 -3.68
C ARG A 41 -2.74 -7.47 -3.87
N VAL A 42 -3.44 -8.41 -3.23
CA VAL A 42 -4.91 -8.45 -3.23
C VAL A 42 -5.49 -7.18 -2.61
N GLY A 43 -4.97 -6.74 -1.45
CA GLY A 43 -5.41 -5.50 -0.80
C GLY A 43 -5.20 -4.26 -1.66
N ALA A 44 -4.04 -4.15 -2.31
CA ALA A 44 -3.74 -3.06 -3.24
C ALA A 44 -4.66 -3.08 -4.47
N ALA A 45 -4.94 -4.26 -5.04
CA ALA A 45 -5.88 -4.40 -6.16
C ALA A 45 -7.31 -3.99 -5.77
N ALA A 46 -7.77 -4.38 -4.58
CA ALA A 46 -9.08 -4.00 -4.07
C ALA A 46 -9.18 -2.48 -3.86
N PHE A 47 -8.12 -1.86 -3.30
CA PHE A 47 -8.06 -0.41 -3.16
C PHE A 47 -8.11 0.31 -4.52
N ALA A 48 -7.38 -0.19 -5.53
CA ALA A 48 -7.40 0.35 -6.88
C ALA A 48 -8.81 0.35 -7.48
N GLU A 49 -9.59 -0.72 -7.30
CA GLU A 49 -10.98 -0.75 -7.76
C GLU A 49 -11.89 0.20 -6.98
N ALA A 50 -11.74 0.27 -5.66
CA ALA A 50 -12.54 1.16 -4.83
C ALA A 50 -12.30 2.65 -5.16
N VAL A 51 -11.06 3.03 -5.52
CA VAL A 51 -10.71 4.42 -5.82
C VAL A 51 -10.98 4.82 -7.28
N ARG A 52 -11.15 3.85 -8.19
CA ARG A 52 -11.36 4.09 -9.63
C ARG A 52 -12.44 5.14 -9.95
N PRO A 53 -13.63 5.16 -9.30
CA PRO A 53 -14.65 6.17 -9.57
C PRO A 53 -14.26 7.59 -9.16
N LEU A 54 -13.29 7.74 -8.25
CA LEU A 54 -12.82 9.02 -7.73
C LEU A 54 -11.56 9.50 -8.47
N ASN A 55 -10.69 8.56 -8.85
CA ASN A 55 -9.42 8.84 -9.50
C ASN A 55 -8.97 7.64 -10.33
N GLU A 56 -9.36 7.63 -11.61
CA GLU A 56 -9.03 6.56 -12.55
C GLU A 56 -7.52 6.43 -12.80
N ILE A 57 -6.79 7.57 -12.84
CA ILE A 57 -5.34 7.58 -13.06
C ILE A 57 -4.63 6.86 -11.91
N LEU A 58 -4.99 7.18 -10.67
CA LEU A 58 -4.42 6.50 -9.49
C LEU A 58 -4.72 5.00 -9.50
N ALA A 59 -5.96 4.62 -9.83
CA ALA A 59 -6.33 3.20 -9.95
C ALA A 59 -5.48 2.48 -11.02
N HIS A 60 -5.29 3.12 -12.17
CA HIS A 60 -4.44 2.61 -13.24
C HIS A 60 -2.97 2.45 -12.80
N ASP A 61 -2.41 3.47 -12.15
CA ASP A 61 -1.01 3.44 -11.69
C ASP A 61 -0.77 2.32 -10.67
N ILE A 62 -1.71 2.12 -9.72
CA ILE A 62 -1.61 1.02 -8.74
C ILE A 62 -1.69 -0.33 -9.45
N ARG A 63 -2.61 -0.50 -10.40
CA ARG A 63 -2.74 -1.75 -11.17
C ARG A 63 -1.46 -2.07 -11.95
N ARG A 64 -0.90 -1.08 -12.65
CA ARG A 64 0.38 -1.23 -13.38
C ARG A 64 1.52 -1.65 -12.44
N ARG A 65 1.63 -1.01 -11.28
CA ARG A 65 2.65 -1.40 -10.28
C ARG A 65 2.49 -2.84 -9.80
N LEU A 66 1.28 -3.40 -9.75
CA LEU A 66 1.07 -4.79 -9.35
C LEU A 66 1.48 -5.77 -10.46
N GLU A 67 1.28 -5.41 -11.73
CA GLU A 67 1.71 -6.22 -12.89
C GLU A 67 3.23 -6.35 -12.96
N ASP A 68 3.98 -5.30 -12.60
CA ASP A 68 5.45 -5.31 -12.56
C ASP A 68 6.03 -6.39 -11.62
N PHE A 69 5.25 -6.86 -10.64
CA PHE A 69 5.71 -7.85 -9.66
C PHE A 69 5.03 -9.23 -9.78
N TRP A 70 4.07 -9.39 -10.70
CA TRP A 70 3.43 -10.68 -10.98
C TRP A 70 4.17 -11.52 -12.04
N ASN A 71 5.13 -10.91 -12.74
CA ASN A 71 6.04 -11.58 -13.67
C ASN A 71 7.37 -11.95 -12.98
#